data_AF-A0A357L918-F1
#
_entry.id   AF-A0A357L918-F1
#
_cell.length_a   1.000
_cell.length_b   1.000
_cell.length_c   1.000
_cell.angle_alpha   90.00
_cell.angle_beta   90.00
_cell.angle_gamma   90.00
#
_symmetry.space_group_name_H-M   'P 1'
#
loop_
_entity.id
_entity.type
_entity.pdbx_description
1 polymer ?
#
loop_
_entity_poly.entity_id
_entity_poly.type
_entity_poly.pdbx_seq_one_letter_code
_entity_poly.pdbx_strand_id
1 'polypeptide(L)'
;MSGTSESKSGAAGPGRHEKLLFGAAIFLLAGALALSEAARLAESGAQKELAAELDETRKNADAALSAVIAPETLSAADKSVYMIVTDRTYIGTAFVIDRDRGVLATAAHVAEALPLENEDHTIRAVNQHTGKQLRVRIAKKHAGYGAFTRVAERYQPVDSESPIINPRAIALADYANDAALLIVDPIDADTGENILGPNLPIAAEEELYDLKAGDAIAVIGFPTDMLTAGVADKSAASRIERGVIAAMVSPIDLVDQGADVKGRNLIVHRMATAPGSSGGPIINAKGEVVGINTHGISSPYSNGDKMGQRAEVLYDLLAALREEIQIDEVYAPDWRRRLARWKKAREIVPYMHYYLSRLEKDSRLADLKVGGVDYETPPPFRAQIVDLKFDAARESYTVYAADLAAPAIAQPVRAASSGGANRLVAQATPLFRLPQAGEYREMIFDLPADEQHILYAFDYAVNTVYGFCPIAIHYRELGKAELILGRPSGSPSVKIEATGAAGTRRRVQALFHRPNCATSSDFFAGVISWKPETPPGPAKTAAAVEALLQRASCAVGAEGCVRMLKASFASAAGAHTEASAVDRFVPVVSIPAADEASR
;
A
#
# COMPACT_ATOMS: atom_id res chain seq x y z
N MET A 1 -61.06 11.83 -55.05
CA MET A 1 -60.41 10.55 -54.67
C MET A 1 -59.27 10.88 -53.70
N SER A 2 -59.24 10.20 -52.54
CA SER A 2 -58.27 10.22 -51.41
C SER A 2 -57.93 11.59 -50.81
N GLY A 3 -58.34 11.99 -49.59
CA GLY A 3 -58.06 11.40 -48.26
C GLY A 3 -56.93 12.24 -47.63
N THR A 4 -56.92 12.77 -46.40
CA THR A 4 -57.63 12.56 -45.11
C THR A 4 -57.41 13.83 -44.24
N SER A 5 -58.30 14.09 -43.29
CA SER A 5 -58.32 15.23 -42.34
C SER A 5 -57.19 15.22 -41.30
N GLU A 6 -56.73 16.41 -40.84
CA GLU A 6 -56.73 16.78 -39.41
C GLU A 6 -56.31 18.23 -39.11
N SER A 7 -57.18 18.91 -38.35
CA SER A 7 -56.91 19.84 -37.22
C SER A 7 -56.00 21.07 -37.41
N LYS A 8 -56.62 22.24 -37.61
CA LYS A 8 -56.12 23.57 -37.20
C LYS A 8 -56.60 23.87 -35.77
N SER A 9 -55.69 23.99 -34.81
CA SER A 9 -55.96 24.65 -33.51
C SER A 9 -55.36 26.06 -33.53
N GLY A 10 -56.18 27.06 -33.18
CA GLY A 10 -55.80 28.46 -33.13
C GLY A 10 -54.93 28.75 -31.90
N ALA A 11 -53.86 29.54 -32.11
CA ALA A 11 -52.99 30.02 -31.05
C ALA A 11 -53.70 31.10 -30.21
N ALA A 12 -53.95 30.81 -28.94
CA ALA A 12 -54.29 31.82 -27.93
C ALA A 12 -52.99 32.41 -27.37
N GLY A 13 -52.87 33.74 -27.38
CA GLY A 13 -51.70 34.45 -26.84
C GLY A 13 -51.61 34.33 -25.31
N PRO A 14 -50.39 34.28 -24.73
CA PRO A 14 -50.20 34.06 -23.30
C PRO A 14 -50.76 35.22 -22.47
N GLY A 15 -51.49 34.86 -21.41
CA GLY A 15 -52.23 35.77 -20.54
C GLY A 15 -51.30 36.70 -19.76
N ARG A 16 -51.82 37.89 -19.42
CA ARG A 16 -51.11 38.97 -18.72
C ARG A 16 -50.46 38.54 -17.38
N HIS A 17 -50.96 37.47 -16.76
CA HIS A 17 -50.40 36.86 -15.55
C HIS A 17 -49.11 36.05 -15.79
N GLU A 18 -48.96 35.38 -16.93
CA GLU A 18 -47.74 34.62 -17.27
C GLU A 18 -46.56 35.56 -17.52
N LYS A 19 -46.80 36.73 -18.15
CA LYS A 19 -45.76 37.73 -18.36
C LYS A 19 -45.24 38.34 -17.05
N LEU A 20 -46.10 38.48 -16.05
CA LEU A 20 -45.74 38.99 -14.72
C LEU A 20 -44.93 37.96 -13.91
N LEU A 21 -45.33 36.68 -13.95
CA LEU A 21 -44.58 35.61 -13.31
C LEU A 21 -43.22 35.38 -13.96
N PHE A 22 -43.15 35.47 -15.29
CA PHE A 22 -41.87 35.35 -16.02
C PHE A 22 -40.93 36.53 -15.74
N GLY A 23 -41.47 37.75 -15.65
CA GLY A 23 -40.69 38.94 -15.29
C GLY A 23 -40.14 38.87 -13.85
N ALA A 24 -40.95 38.40 -12.90
CA ALA A 24 -40.51 38.21 -11.51
C ALA A 24 -39.43 37.13 -11.39
N ALA A 25 -39.56 36.03 -12.14
CA ALA A 25 -38.54 34.97 -12.18
C ALA A 25 -37.20 35.47 -12.74
N ILE A 26 -37.20 36.29 -13.80
CA ILE A 26 -35.98 36.88 -14.37
C ILE A 26 -35.31 37.85 -13.37
N PHE A 27 -36.08 38.67 -12.67
CA PHE A 27 -35.54 39.59 -11.66
C PHE A 27 -34.91 38.86 -10.47
N LEU A 28 -35.53 37.78 -10.00
CA LEU A 28 -34.96 36.94 -8.94
C LEU A 28 -33.68 36.24 -9.40
N LEU A 29 -33.64 35.75 -10.64
CA LEU A 29 -32.45 35.13 -11.22
C LEU A 29 -31.30 36.14 -11.36
N ALA A 30 -31.58 37.35 -11.84
CA ALA A 30 -30.61 38.42 -11.97
C ALA A 30 -30.07 38.88 -10.60
N GLY A 31 -30.94 38.97 -9.58
CA GLY A 31 -30.54 39.25 -8.20
C GLY A 31 -29.64 38.16 -7.62
N ALA A 32 -29.96 36.89 -7.84
CA ALA A 32 -29.14 35.76 -7.41
C ALA A 32 -27.77 35.73 -8.12
N LEU A 33 -27.70 36.05 -9.42
CA LEU A 33 -26.45 36.18 -10.16
C LEU A 33 -25.59 37.35 -9.67
N ALA A 34 -26.20 38.50 -9.38
CA ALA A 34 -25.48 39.66 -8.84
C ALA A 34 -24.94 39.39 -7.43
N LEU A 35 -25.71 38.71 -6.57
CA LEU A 35 -25.25 38.28 -5.25
C LEU A 35 -24.14 37.22 -5.33
N SER A 36 -24.23 36.29 -6.28
CA SER A 36 -23.20 35.27 -6.54
C SER A 36 -21.89 35.90 -7.04
N GLU A 37 -21.94 36.86 -7.97
CA GLU A 37 -20.73 37.59 -8.41
C GLU A 37 -20.17 38.51 -7.30
N ALA A 38 -21.02 39.16 -6.50
CA ALA A 38 -20.56 39.95 -5.37
C ALA A 38 -19.86 39.07 -4.31
N ALA A 39 -20.40 37.89 -4.01
CA ALA A 39 -19.75 36.90 -3.14
C ALA A 39 -18.41 36.42 -3.72
N ARG A 40 -18.36 36.14 -5.02
CA ARG A 40 -17.12 35.73 -5.71
C ARG A 40 -16.05 36.83 -5.72
N LEU A 41 -16.46 38.10 -5.89
CA LEU A 41 -15.55 39.25 -5.82
C LEU A 41 -15.05 39.51 -4.40
N ALA A 42 -15.90 39.35 -3.38
CA ALA A 42 -15.51 39.45 -1.98
C ALA A 42 -14.55 38.31 -1.59
N GLU A 43 -14.80 37.09 -2.04
CA GLU A 43 -13.92 35.93 -1.85
C GLU A 43 -12.57 36.13 -2.57
N SER A 44 -12.59 36.68 -3.80
CA SER A 44 -11.36 37.05 -4.52
C SER A 44 -10.58 38.17 -3.83
N GLY A 45 -11.27 39.13 -3.21
CA GLY A 45 -10.66 40.18 -2.38
C GLY A 45 -9.97 39.60 -1.15
N ALA A 46 -10.69 38.77 -0.38
CA ALA A 46 -10.17 38.10 0.80
C ALA A 46 -8.99 37.16 0.48
N GLN A 47 -9.04 36.45 -0.65
CA GLN A 47 -7.92 35.61 -1.10
C GLN A 47 -6.68 36.43 -1.47
N LYS A 48 -6.85 37.61 -2.07
CA LYS A 48 -5.72 38.51 -2.38
C LYS A 48 -5.10 39.12 -1.13
N GLU A 49 -5.93 39.49 -0.16
CA GLU A 49 -5.48 40.02 1.13
C GLU A 49 -4.71 38.95 1.92
N LEU A 50 -5.27 37.75 2.02
CA LEU A 50 -4.59 36.60 2.63
C LEU A 50 -3.28 36.25 1.91
N ALA A 51 -3.27 36.30 0.57
CA ALA A 51 -2.04 36.05 -0.20
C ALA A 51 -0.96 37.11 0.07
N ALA A 52 -1.35 38.38 0.20
CA ALA A 52 -0.43 39.46 0.54
C ALA A 52 0.10 39.34 1.98
N GLU A 53 -0.78 39.01 2.94
CA GLU A 53 -0.39 38.75 4.34
C GLU A 53 0.56 37.55 4.45
N LEU A 54 0.30 36.47 3.72
CA LEU A 54 1.18 35.31 3.65
C LEU A 54 2.53 35.65 3.00
N ASP A 55 2.56 36.47 1.95
CA ASP A 55 3.80 36.90 1.30
C ASP A 55 4.65 37.80 2.22
N GLU A 56 4.01 38.73 2.94
CA GLU A 56 4.68 39.56 3.94
C GLU A 56 5.20 38.71 5.11
N THR A 57 4.40 37.78 5.61
CA THR A 57 4.81 36.85 6.68
C THR A 57 6.00 36.00 6.24
N ARG A 58 6.00 35.49 5.01
CA ARG A 58 7.13 34.76 4.43
C ARG A 58 8.39 35.61 4.36
N LYS A 59 8.29 36.85 3.86
CA LYS A 59 9.43 37.78 3.80
C LYS A 59 9.99 38.08 5.19
N ASN A 60 9.14 38.30 6.18
CA ASN A 60 9.56 38.56 7.55
C ASN A 60 10.23 37.33 8.19
N ALA A 61 9.69 36.14 7.95
CA ALA A 61 10.28 34.88 8.40
C ALA A 61 11.64 34.62 7.73
N ASP A 62 11.74 34.83 6.42
CA ASP A 62 12.99 34.68 5.66
C ASP A 62 14.06 35.68 6.12
N ALA A 63 13.67 36.92 6.41
CA ALA A 63 14.58 37.92 6.97
C ALA A 63 15.09 37.51 8.36
N ALA A 64 14.19 37.05 9.24
CA ALA A 64 14.56 36.57 10.57
C ALA A 64 15.47 35.34 10.50
N LEU A 65 15.17 34.37 9.64
CA LEU A 65 15.97 33.17 9.45
C LEU A 65 17.31 33.46 8.77
N SER A 66 17.36 34.42 7.85
CA SER A 66 18.63 34.85 7.23
C SER A 66 19.56 35.56 8.22
N ALA A 67 19.01 36.14 9.29
CA ALA A 67 19.81 36.68 10.40
C ALA A 67 20.42 35.58 11.28
N VAL A 68 19.83 34.37 11.31
CA VAL A 68 20.34 33.21 12.05
C VAL A 68 21.26 32.35 11.19
N ILE A 69 20.86 32.08 9.95
CA ILE A 69 21.64 31.32 8.96
C ILE A 69 22.02 32.25 7.81
N ALA A 70 23.25 32.76 7.88
CA ALA A 70 23.77 33.73 6.95
C ALA A 70 23.71 33.23 5.48
N PRO A 71 23.32 34.06 4.51
CA PRO A 71 23.32 33.70 3.09
C PRO A 71 24.68 33.19 2.59
N GLU A 72 25.77 33.72 3.12
CA GLU A 72 27.14 33.33 2.77
C GLU A 72 27.44 31.89 3.20
N THR A 73 26.94 31.48 4.37
CA THR A 73 27.05 30.08 4.86
C THR A 73 26.38 29.13 3.89
N LEU A 74 25.16 29.46 3.43
CA LEU A 74 24.42 28.61 2.51
C LEU A 74 24.99 28.64 1.09
N SER A 75 25.48 29.78 0.63
CA SER A 75 26.18 29.90 -0.65
C SER A 75 27.51 29.11 -0.67
N ALA A 76 28.22 29.08 0.46
CA ALA A 76 29.40 28.24 0.60
C ALA A 76 29.03 26.75 0.57
N ALA A 77 27.98 26.35 1.28
CA ALA A 77 27.53 24.97 1.32
C ALA A 77 26.99 24.47 -0.03
N ASP A 78 26.30 25.32 -0.78
CA ASP A 78 25.73 25.00 -2.10
C ASP A 78 26.78 24.55 -3.13
N LYS A 79 28.03 24.99 -2.98
CA LYS A 79 29.16 24.54 -3.81
C LYS A 79 29.45 23.04 -3.68
N SER A 80 28.93 22.41 -2.65
CA SER A 80 29.12 21.00 -2.32
C SER A 80 27.87 20.15 -2.53
N VAL A 81 26.81 20.71 -3.14
CA VAL A 81 25.56 20.00 -3.39
C VAL A 81 25.44 19.66 -4.87
N TYR A 82 25.01 18.43 -5.16
CA TYR A 82 25.03 17.84 -6.48
C TYR A 82 23.66 17.28 -6.84
N MET A 83 23.25 17.51 -8.09
CA MET A 83 22.11 16.90 -8.73
C MET A 83 22.50 15.51 -9.23
N ILE A 84 21.76 14.47 -8.84
CA ILE A 84 21.98 13.10 -9.29
C ILE A 84 21.07 12.79 -10.47
N VAL A 85 21.67 12.53 -11.62
CA VAL A 85 20.98 12.27 -12.88
C VAL A 85 21.39 10.93 -13.48
N THR A 86 20.43 10.32 -14.17
CA THR A 86 20.64 9.24 -15.13
C THR A 86 20.44 9.79 -16.55
N ASP A 87 20.77 9.00 -17.55
CA ASP A 87 20.43 9.23 -18.95
C ASP A 87 18.91 9.38 -19.21
N ARG A 88 18.07 8.79 -18.35
CA ARG A 88 16.60 8.80 -18.51
C ARG A 88 15.89 9.88 -17.71
N THR A 89 16.38 10.17 -16.51
CA THR A 89 15.71 11.08 -15.59
C THR A 89 16.66 11.55 -14.50
N TYR A 90 16.28 12.66 -13.91
CA TYR A 90 16.78 13.08 -12.62
C TYR A 90 16.21 12.19 -11.48
N ILE A 91 17.02 11.93 -10.44
CA ILE A 91 16.70 11.02 -9.34
C ILE A 91 16.61 11.73 -7.99
N GLY A 92 17.59 12.59 -7.65
CA GLY A 92 17.67 13.20 -6.33
C GLY A 92 18.91 14.07 -6.14
N THR A 93 19.17 14.48 -4.91
CA THR A 93 20.29 15.34 -4.53
C THR A 93 21.33 14.56 -3.71
N ALA A 94 22.60 14.95 -3.77
CA ALA A 94 23.66 14.47 -2.90
C ALA A 94 24.59 15.61 -2.48
N PHE A 95 25.45 15.41 -1.48
CA PHE A 95 26.40 16.43 -1.03
C PHE A 95 27.73 15.86 -0.55
N VAL A 96 28.82 16.64 -0.64
CA VAL A 96 30.17 16.19 -0.30
C VAL A 96 30.36 16.07 1.22
N ILE A 97 30.79 14.89 1.67
CA ILE A 97 31.24 14.67 3.06
C ILE A 97 32.73 14.31 3.15
N ASP A 98 33.32 13.80 2.06
CA ASP A 98 34.76 13.56 1.96
C ASP A 98 35.24 13.77 0.52
N ARG A 99 35.81 14.96 0.28
CA ARG A 99 36.34 15.44 -0.99
C ARG A 99 37.51 14.61 -1.48
N ASP A 100 38.41 14.22 -0.59
CA ASP A 100 39.65 13.56 -0.96
C ASP A 100 39.39 12.11 -1.41
N ARG A 101 38.40 11.46 -0.80
CA ARG A 101 37.98 10.10 -1.13
C ARG A 101 36.81 10.01 -2.11
N GLY A 102 36.28 11.14 -2.57
CA GLY A 102 35.18 11.16 -3.52
C GLY A 102 33.85 10.67 -2.94
N VAL A 103 33.55 10.99 -1.68
CA VAL A 103 32.35 10.50 -0.97
C VAL A 103 31.29 11.59 -0.90
N LEU A 104 30.12 11.28 -1.45
CA LEU A 104 28.90 12.06 -1.31
C LEU A 104 27.91 11.34 -0.39
N ALA A 105 27.14 12.08 0.40
CA ALA A 105 25.97 11.58 1.12
C ALA A 105 24.69 11.87 0.34
N THR A 106 23.70 10.99 0.45
CA THR A 106 22.36 11.13 -0.15
C THR A 106 21.35 10.31 0.66
N ALA A 107 20.08 10.28 0.24
CA ALA A 107 19.05 9.41 0.80
C ALA A 107 19.17 7.98 0.26
N ALA A 108 18.83 6.97 1.05
CA ALA A 108 18.93 5.57 0.62
C ALA A 108 17.99 5.24 -0.54
N HIS A 109 16.78 5.80 -0.58
CA HIS A 109 15.86 5.61 -1.70
C HIS A 109 16.36 6.25 -3.01
N VAL A 110 17.15 7.34 -2.92
CA VAL A 110 17.81 7.96 -4.09
C VAL A 110 18.88 7.00 -4.61
N ALA A 111 19.69 6.43 -3.73
CA ALA A 111 20.69 5.41 -4.08
C ALA A 111 20.06 4.12 -4.64
N GLU A 112 18.92 3.68 -4.11
CA GLU A 112 18.18 2.50 -4.57
C GLU A 112 17.62 2.67 -5.99
N ALA A 113 17.25 3.89 -6.39
CA ALA A 113 16.77 4.19 -7.73
C ALA A 113 17.88 4.24 -8.79
N LEU A 114 19.16 4.11 -8.41
CA LEU A 114 20.27 4.15 -9.35
C LEU A 114 20.46 2.80 -10.07
N PRO A 115 20.48 2.76 -11.41
CA PRO A 115 20.66 1.53 -12.18
C PRO A 115 22.15 1.12 -12.25
N LEU A 116 22.83 1.00 -11.10
CA LEU A 116 24.27 0.73 -11.03
C LEU A 116 24.68 -0.62 -11.63
N GLU A 117 23.76 -1.59 -11.69
CA GLU A 117 24.00 -2.91 -12.27
C GLU A 117 23.94 -2.93 -13.79
N ASN A 118 23.43 -1.86 -14.41
CA ASN A 118 23.29 -1.78 -15.86
C ASN A 118 24.37 -0.86 -16.43
N GLU A 119 25.38 -1.46 -17.05
CA GLU A 119 26.52 -0.76 -17.64
C GLU A 119 26.14 0.20 -18.79
N ASP A 120 24.96 0.03 -19.40
CA ASP A 120 24.46 0.92 -20.45
C ASP A 120 23.95 2.26 -19.88
N HIS A 121 23.73 2.34 -18.56
CA HIS A 121 23.27 3.55 -17.89
C HIS A 121 24.42 4.42 -17.41
N THR A 122 24.39 5.70 -17.78
CA THR A 122 25.32 6.70 -17.24
C THR A 122 24.71 7.39 -16.04
N ILE A 123 25.36 7.29 -14.89
CA ILE A 123 24.95 7.95 -13.65
C ILE A 123 25.94 9.06 -13.34
N ARG A 124 25.43 10.28 -13.20
CA ARG A 124 26.25 11.48 -13.07
C ARG A 124 25.78 12.31 -11.88
N ALA A 125 26.74 12.80 -11.10
CA ALA A 125 26.52 13.87 -10.14
C ALA A 125 26.94 15.20 -10.80
N VAL A 126 26.03 16.16 -10.85
CA VAL A 126 26.19 17.43 -11.55
C VAL A 126 26.08 18.57 -10.56
N ASN A 127 27.04 19.49 -10.58
CA ASN A 127 27.00 20.69 -9.75
C ASN A 127 27.06 21.93 -10.63
N GLN A 128 26.17 22.89 -10.35
CA GLN A 128 26.03 24.11 -11.14
C GLN A 128 27.26 25.02 -11.13
N HIS A 129 28.05 24.99 -10.06
CA HIS A 129 29.21 25.88 -9.89
C HIS A 129 30.42 25.40 -10.69
N THR A 130 30.57 24.08 -10.83
CA THR A 130 31.68 23.51 -11.60
C THR A 130 31.28 23.23 -13.06
N GLY A 131 29.99 22.98 -13.32
CA GLY A 131 29.51 22.53 -14.63
C GLY A 131 30.07 21.16 -15.07
N LYS A 132 30.89 20.53 -14.23
CA LYS A 132 31.52 19.23 -14.49
C LYS A 132 30.65 18.11 -13.94
N GLN A 133 30.70 16.97 -14.63
CA GLN A 133 29.89 15.80 -14.32
C GLN A 133 30.80 14.73 -13.72
N LEU A 134 30.40 14.21 -12.57
CA LEU A 134 31.15 13.18 -11.86
C LEU A 134 30.47 11.84 -12.08
N ARG A 135 31.25 10.82 -12.46
CA ARG A 135 30.73 9.47 -12.58
C ARG A 135 30.49 8.88 -11.20
N VAL A 136 29.28 8.42 -10.94
CA VAL A 136 28.96 7.63 -9.73
C VAL A 136 29.35 6.18 -9.98
N ARG A 137 30.12 5.59 -9.06
CA ARG A 137 30.63 4.21 -9.16
C ARG A 137 29.94 3.23 -8.23
N ILE A 138 29.70 3.66 -6.99
CA ILE A 138 29.20 2.81 -5.92
C ILE A 138 28.12 3.58 -5.19
N ALA A 139 27.05 2.89 -4.79
CA ALA A 139 26.13 3.35 -3.78
C ALA A 139 26.10 2.36 -2.61
N LYS A 140 26.35 2.85 -1.39
CA LYS A 140 26.22 2.09 -0.14
C LYS A 140 25.04 2.65 0.64
N LYS A 141 23.94 1.88 0.71
CA LYS A 141 22.80 2.20 1.57
C LYS A 141 23.08 1.85 3.03
N HIS A 142 22.52 2.60 3.96
CA HIS A 142 22.57 2.26 5.38
C HIS A 142 21.81 0.94 5.62
N ALA A 143 22.36 0.01 6.39
CA ALA A 143 21.79 -1.32 6.61
C ALA A 143 20.45 -1.29 7.37
N GLY A 144 20.22 -0.22 8.12
CA GLY A 144 18.93 0.09 8.75
C GLY A 144 17.79 0.39 7.75
N TYR A 145 18.11 0.87 6.55
CA TYR A 145 17.11 1.09 5.50
C TYR A 145 16.51 -0.24 5.04
N GLY A 146 15.19 -0.38 5.16
CA GLY A 146 14.48 -1.65 4.95
C GLY A 146 14.57 -2.65 6.12
N ALA A 147 15.46 -2.45 7.10
CA ALA A 147 15.47 -3.26 8.32
C ALA A 147 14.23 -3.01 9.17
N PHE A 148 13.80 -1.75 9.25
CA PHE A 148 12.54 -1.40 9.88
C PHE A 148 11.36 -2.09 9.21
N THR A 149 11.27 -2.05 7.88
CA THR A 149 10.25 -2.79 7.12
C THR A 149 10.17 -4.25 7.54
N ARG A 150 11.31 -4.96 7.59
CA ARG A 150 11.36 -6.37 8.03
C ARG A 150 10.87 -6.57 9.47
N VAL A 151 11.24 -5.68 10.38
CA VAL A 151 10.80 -5.76 11.79
C VAL A 151 9.29 -5.53 11.90
N ALA A 152 8.74 -4.55 11.18
CA ALA A 152 7.31 -4.25 11.15
C ALA A 152 6.49 -5.36 10.49
N GLU A 153 6.94 -5.88 9.34
CA GLU A 153 6.30 -7.00 8.62
C GLU A 153 6.32 -8.30 9.40
N ARG A 154 7.35 -8.53 10.22
CA ARG A 154 7.35 -9.67 11.14
C ARG A 154 6.35 -9.51 12.27
N TYR A 155 6.16 -8.26 12.74
CA TYR A 155 5.30 -7.96 13.88
C TYR A 155 3.81 -7.92 13.50
N GLN A 156 3.50 -7.29 12.36
CA GLN A 156 2.16 -7.15 11.79
C GLN A 156 1.17 -6.48 12.75
N PRO A 157 1.40 -5.19 13.08
CA PRO A 157 0.64 -4.48 14.10
C PRO A 157 -0.83 -4.28 13.70
N VAL A 158 -1.72 -4.54 14.65
CA VAL A 158 -3.18 -4.36 14.56
C VAL A 158 -3.64 -3.43 15.67
N ASP A 159 -4.53 -2.50 15.30
CA ASP A 159 -5.12 -1.54 16.22
C ASP A 159 -6.03 -2.22 17.23
N SER A 160 -5.70 -2.07 18.52
CA SER A 160 -6.49 -2.64 19.62
C SER A 160 -7.87 -2.01 19.74
N GLU A 161 -8.05 -0.78 19.27
CA GLU A 161 -9.33 -0.07 19.33
C GLU A 161 -10.26 -0.40 18.16
N SER A 162 -9.76 -1.15 17.17
CA SER A 162 -10.57 -1.56 16.01
C SER A 162 -11.53 -2.71 16.37
N PRO A 163 -12.68 -2.83 15.68
CA PRO A 163 -13.61 -3.95 15.88
C PRO A 163 -12.96 -5.29 15.56
N ILE A 164 -13.21 -6.32 16.38
CA ILE A 164 -12.63 -7.67 16.18
C ILE A 164 -13.12 -8.33 14.90
N ILE A 165 -14.31 -7.98 14.41
CA ILE A 165 -14.89 -8.52 13.17
C ILE A 165 -14.31 -7.87 11.91
N ASN A 166 -13.61 -6.73 12.04
CA ASN A 166 -12.92 -6.04 10.96
C ASN A 166 -11.70 -5.28 11.53
N PRO A 167 -10.67 -6.01 12.01
CA PRO A 167 -9.52 -5.43 12.66
C PRO A 167 -8.72 -4.60 11.67
N ARG A 168 -8.31 -3.41 12.09
CA ARG A 168 -7.51 -2.49 11.27
C ARG A 168 -6.03 -2.74 11.49
N ALA A 169 -5.32 -3.14 10.44
CA ALA A 169 -3.87 -3.14 10.45
C ALA A 169 -3.34 -1.70 10.55
N ILE A 170 -2.23 -1.51 11.26
CA ILE A 170 -1.58 -0.20 11.34
C ILE A 170 -0.79 0.03 10.06
N ALA A 171 -1.20 1.02 9.27
CA ALA A 171 -0.45 1.46 8.10
C ALA A 171 0.82 2.19 8.55
N LEU A 172 1.98 1.55 8.34
CA LEU A 172 3.30 2.13 8.61
C LEU A 172 4.00 2.44 7.29
N ALA A 173 4.88 3.44 7.32
CA ALA A 173 5.78 3.77 6.22
C ALA A 173 7.23 3.68 6.69
N ASP A 174 8.13 3.26 5.79
CA ASP A 174 9.54 3.12 6.11
C ASP A 174 10.28 4.44 5.89
N TYR A 175 10.56 5.12 7.00
CA TYR A 175 11.40 6.32 7.04
C TYR A 175 12.73 6.06 7.75
N ALA A 176 13.00 4.81 8.15
CA ALA A 176 14.09 4.51 9.05
C ALA A 176 15.43 4.51 8.33
N ASN A 177 16.38 5.30 8.84
CA ASN A 177 17.76 5.33 8.39
C ASN A 177 17.90 5.51 6.86
N ASP A 178 17.07 6.37 6.27
CA ASP A 178 17.07 6.64 4.83
C ASP A 178 18.28 7.48 4.40
N ALA A 179 19.46 6.87 4.46
CA ALA A 179 20.73 7.46 4.13
C ALA A 179 21.62 6.51 3.33
N ALA A 180 22.43 7.07 2.45
CA ALA A 180 23.41 6.35 1.65
C ALA A 180 24.66 7.19 1.37
N LEU A 181 25.74 6.50 1.02
CA LEU A 181 26.94 7.08 0.45
C LEU A 181 27.02 6.77 -1.04
N LEU A 182 27.40 7.75 -1.84
CA LEU A 182 27.83 7.57 -3.22
C LEU A 182 29.34 7.78 -3.31
N ILE A 183 30.03 6.87 -4.01
CA ILE A 183 31.45 7.03 -4.34
C ILE A 183 31.55 7.48 -5.78
N VAL A 184 32.24 8.59 -6.01
CA VAL A 184 32.45 9.19 -7.33
C VAL A 184 33.93 9.24 -7.67
N ASP A 185 34.26 9.45 -8.95
CA ASP A 185 35.62 9.80 -9.37
C ASP A 185 35.82 11.31 -9.19
N PRO A 186 36.58 11.78 -8.18
CA PRO A 186 36.67 13.21 -7.87
C PRO A 186 37.72 13.94 -8.70
N ILE A 187 38.59 13.20 -9.38
CA ILE A 187 39.70 13.73 -10.16
C ILE A 187 39.29 13.85 -11.62
N ASP A 188 39.43 15.04 -12.17
CA ASP A 188 39.30 15.28 -13.60
C ASP A 188 40.45 14.58 -14.34
N ALA A 189 40.09 13.73 -15.32
CA ALA A 189 41.07 12.92 -16.04
C ALA A 189 42.03 13.76 -16.90
N ASP A 190 41.60 14.94 -17.35
CA ASP A 190 42.39 15.81 -18.23
C ASP A 190 43.29 16.75 -17.42
N THR A 191 42.79 17.30 -16.30
CA THR A 191 43.54 18.27 -15.49
C THR A 191 44.24 17.68 -14.28
N GLY A 192 43.84 16.49 -13.82
CA GLY A 192 44.32 15.89 -12.57
C GLY A 192 43.84 16.62 -11.31
N GLU A 193 42.93 17.60 -11.43
CA GLU A 193 42.43 18.37 -10.30
C GLU A 193 41.23 17.70 -9.64
N ASN A 194 41.11 17.89 -8.32
CA ASN A 194 39.91 17.48 -7.59
C ASN A 194 38.78 18.50 -7.84
N ILE A 195 37.77 18.07 -8.59
CA ILE A 195 36.63 18.88 -9.04
C ILE A 195 35.41 18.79 -8.13
N LEU A 196 35.52 18.13 -6.98
CA LEU A 196 34.50 18.20 -5.94
C LEU A 196 34.53 19.54 -5.21
N GLY A 197 33.35 19.99 -4.78
CA GLY A 197 33.19 21.05 -3.80
C GLY A 197 33.87 20.72 -2.45
N PRO A 198 34.00 21.70 -1.55
CA PRO A 198 34.58 21.48 -0.23
C PRO A 198 33.78 20.47 0.61
N ASN A 199 34.37 19.95 1.69
CA ASN A 199 33.62 19.10 2.62
C ASN A 199 32.53 19.92 3.30
N LEU A 200 31.31 19.39 3.38
CA LEU A 200 30.34 19.87 4.36
C LEU A 200 30.62 19.15 5.69
N PRO A 201 30.97 19.89 6.76
CA PRO A 201 31.20 19.27 8.05
C PRO A 201 29.89 18.68 8.58
N ILE A 202 29.95 17.47 9.14
CA ILE A 202 28.82 16.86 9.84
C ILE A 202 28.87 17.36 11.30
N ALA A 203 27.74 17.85 11.83
CA ALA A 203 27.67 18.33 13.20
C ALA A 203 27.99 17.20 14.19
N ALA A 204 28.68 17.52 15.28
CA ALA A 204 29.07 16.54 16.29
C ALA A 204 27.86 15.78 16.87
N GLU A 205 28.06 14.53 17.25
CA GLU A 205 26.98 13.64 17.67
C GLU A 205 26.20 14.16 18.89
N GLU A 206 26.88 14.83 19.82
CA GLU A 206 26.25 15.48 20.96
C GLU A 206 25.32 16.62 20.51
N GLU A 207 25.72 17.40 19.51
CA GLU A 207 24.90 18.48 18.95
C GLU A 207 23.69 17.94 18.18
N LEU A 208 23.84 16.81 17.49
CA LEU A 208 22.74 16.12 16.82
C LEU A 208 21.69 15.65 17.85
N TYR A 209 22.13 15.14 19.00
CA TYR A 209 21.23 14.73 20.07
C TYR A 209 20.55 15.91 20.78
N ASP A 210 21.13 17.11 20.73
CA ASP A 210 20.54 18.33 21.30
C ASP A 210 19.54 19.04 20.38
N LEU A 211 19.39 18.59 19.13
CA LEU A 211 18.41 19.12 18.18
C LEU A 211 16.98 19.02 18.72
N LYS A 212 16.23 20.11 18.57
CA LYS A 212 14.85 20.21 19.07
C LYS A 212 14.00 21.14 18.20
N ALA A 213 12.69 21.09 18.45
CA ALA A 213 11.75 22.01 17.82
C ALA A 213 12.16 23.48 18.06
N GLY A 214 12.10 24.28 16.99
CA GLY A 214 12.49 25.69 16.99
C GLY A 214 13.93 25.96 16.51
N ASP A 215 14.81 24.96 16.47
CA ASP A 215 16.17 25.15 15.95
C ASP A 215 16.12 25.51 14.46
N ALA A 216 16.88 26.55 14.07
CA ALA A 216 16.94 27.02 12.70
C ALA A 216 17.74 26.07 11.83
N ILE A 217 17.18 25.72 10.68
CA ILE A 217 17.79 24.83 9.68
C ILE A 217 17.53 25.35 8.27
N ALA A 218 18.32 24.86 7.31
CA ALA A 218 18.11 25.08 5.90
C ALA A 218 18.28 23.78 5.10
N VAL A 219 17.53 23.62 4.01
CA VAL A 219 17.67 22.53 3.05
C VAL A 219 18.21 23.09 1.75
N ILE A 220 19.17 22.38 1.15
CA ILE A 220 19.66 22.66 -0.20
C ILE A 220 19.36 21.45 -1.09
N GLY A 221 18.77 21.66 -2.27
CA GLY A 221 18.63 20.58 -3.25
C GLY A 221 18.01 21.00 -4.58
N PHE A 222 17.74 20.03 -5.43
CA PHE A 222 17.28 20.26 -6.81
C PHE A 222 15.85 19.75 -6.99
N PRO A 223 14.81 20.56 -6.74
CA PRO A 223 13.43 20.11 -6.91
C PRO A 223 13.06 19.94 -8.40
N THR A 224 12.28 18.92 -8.74
CA THR A 224 11.90 18.58 -10.13
C THR A 224 10.81 19.45 -10.72
N ASP A 225 10.03 20.13 -9.89
CA ASP A 225 8.91 20.98 -10.32
C ASP A 225 9.35 22.15 -11.21
N MET A 226 10.63 22.51 -11.16
CA MET A 226 11.28 23.54 -11.99
C MET A 226 11.97 22.97 -13.24
N LEU A 227 12.04 21.65 -13.38
CA LEU A 227 12.72 20.97 -14.49
C LEU A 227 11.71 20.69 -15.60
N THR A 228 11.59 21.60 -16.58
CA THR A 228 10.78 21.33 -17.79
C THR A 228 11.36 20.14 -18.56
N ALA A 229 10.49 19.29 -19.14
CA ALA A 229 10.89 18.15 -19.97
C ALA A 229 11.92 18.60 -21.03
N GLY A 230 13.19 18.20 -20.85
CA GLY A 230 14.32 18.67 -21.64
C GLY A 230 15.31 19.56 -20.88
N VAL A 231 15.64 19.22 -19.63
CA VAL A 231 16.70 19.89 -18.87
C VAL A 231 18.01 19.76 -19.67
N ALA A 232 18.53 20.90 -20.12
CA ALA A 232 19.94 20.97 -20.42
C ALA A 232 20.67 20.77 -19.09
N ASP A 233 21.49 19.71 -18.97
CA ASP A 233 22.37 19.39 -17.82
C ASP A 233 23.16 20.60 -17.25
N LYS A 234 23.16 21.74 -17.96
CA LYS A 234 23.88 22.99 -17.67
C LYS A 234 23.08 24.05 -16.90
N SER A 235 21.79 23.85 -16.61
CA SER A 235 20.92 24.89 -16.00
C SER A 235 20.26 24.51 -14.67
N ALA A 236 20.67 23.40 -14.03
CA ALA A 236 20.09 22.99 -12.75
C ALA A 236 20.54 23.95 -11.64
N ALA A 237 19.70 24.91 -11.28
CA ALA A 237 19.91 25.73 -10.10
C ALA A 237 19.41 25.00 -8.86
N SER A 238 20.24 24.93 -7.82
CA SER A 238 19.76 24.46 -6.52
C SER A 238 18.78 25.45 -5.93
N ARG A 239 17.91 24.94 -5.05
CA ARG A 239 16.99 25.72 -4.24
C ARG A 239 17.42 25.61 -2.79
N ILE A 240 17.42 26.75 -2.12
CA ILE A 240 17.75 26.87 -0.70
C ILE A 240 16.49 27.30 0.03
N GLU A 241 16.03 26.46 0.94
CA GLU A 241 14.85 26.72 1.78
C GLU A 241 15.31 26.85 3.23
N ARG A 242 14.88 27.90 3.93
CA ARG A 242 15.13 28.07 5.36
C ARG A 242 13.88 27.73 6.16
N GLY A 243 14.07 27.24 7.37
CA GLY A 243 12.98 26.95 8.28
C GLY A 243 13.46 26.64 9.67
N VAL A 244 12.60 25.99 10.43
CA VAL A 244 12.90 25.47 11.75
C VAL A 244 12.51 24.01 11.84
N ILE A 245 13.13 23.29 12.78
CA ILE A 245 12.65 21.98 13.19
C ILE A 245 11.26 22.14 13.81
N ALA A 246 10.28 21.42 13.29
CA ALA A 246 8.94 21.36 13.85
C ALA A 246 8.85 20.33 15.00
N ALA A 247 9.51 19.18 14.84
CA ALA A 247 9.58 18.12 15.84
C ALA A 247 10.75 17.17 15.55
N MET A 248 11.18 16.44 16.59
CA MET A 248 12.06 15.28 16.47
C MET A 248 11.25 14.03 16.78
N VAL A 249 11.20 13.07 15.87
CA VAL A 249 10.31 11.90 15.94
C VAL A 249 11.01 10.59 15.60
N SER A 250 10.36 9.47 15.96
CA SER A 250 10.78 8.11 15.57
C SER A 250 10.02 7.65 14.33
N PRO A 251 10.56 6.73 13.51
CA PRO A 251 9.85 6.18 12.33
C PRO A 251 8.47 5.56 12.60
N ILE A 252 8.16 5.16 13.85
CA ILE A 252 6.90 4.46 14.21
C ILE A 252 5.94 5.38 14.97
N ASP A 253 6.44 6.46 15.56
CA ASP A 253 5.64 7.33 16.40
C ASP A 253 6.00 8.80 16.18
N LEU A 254 5.14 9.46 15.41
CA LEU A 254 5.22 10.87 15.11
C LEU A 254 4.72 11.74 16.28
N VAL A 255 4.09 11.14 17.30
CA VAL A 255 3.48 11.86 18.43
C VAL A 255 4.28 11.67 19.73
N ASP A 256 5.07 10.60 19.85
CA ASP A 256 5.87 10.34 21.05
C ASP A 256 7.03 11.34 21.23
N GLN A 257 6.86 12.20 22.23
CA GLN A 257 7.86 13.15 22.72
C GLN A 257 8.78 12.56 23.81
N GLY A 258 8.76 11.23 24.00
CA GLY A 258 9.51 10.52 25.03
C GLY A 258 11.01 10.80 25.05
N ALA A 259 11.67 10.47 26.16
CA ALA A 259 13.06 10.84 26.45
C ALA A 259 14.14 10.12 25.61
N ASP A 260 13.77 9.17 24.74
CA ASP A 260 14.74 8.42 23.92
C ASP A 260 15.20 9.28 22.73
N VAL A 261 16.25 10.07 22.96
CA VAL A 261 16.85 10.97 21.96
C VAL A 261 17.43 10.19 20.77
N LYS A 262 17.96 8.98 20.99
CA LYS A 262 18.58 8.17 19.94
C LYS A 262 17.53 7.56 19.00
N GLY A 263 16.41 7.08 19.56
CA GLY A 263 15.29 6.57 18.75
C GLY A 263 14.53 7.65 17.96
N ARG A 264 14.66 8.94 18.32
CA ARG A 264 14.05 10.09 17.62
C ARG A 264 15.01 10.68 16.60
N ASN A 265 15.31 9.92 15.57
CA ASN A 265 16.30 10.26 14.56
C ASN A 265 15.71 10.90 13.29
N LEU A 266 14.44 11.31 13.30
CA LEU A 266 13.82 12.02 12.19
C LEU A 266 13.53 13.48 12.56
N ILE A 267 13.99 14.38 11.71
CA ILE A 267 13.76 15.82 11.75
C ILE A 267 12.48 16.12 10.96
N VAL A 268 11.44 16.63 11.62
CA VAL A 268 10.24 17.10 10.94
C VAL A 268 10.37 18.59 10.65
N HIS A 269 10.05 19.03 9.44
CA HIS A 269 10.06 20.44 9.05
C HIS A 269 8.98 20.77 8.01
N ARG A 270 8.78 22.06 7.70
CA ARG A 270 7.78 22.55 6.73
C ARG A 270 8.37 23.38 5.58
N MET A 271 9.68 23.30 5.38
CA MET A 271 10.35 23.89 4.22
C MET A 271 9.77 23.35 2.91
N ALA A 272 9.71 24.19 1.87
CA ALA A 272 9.08 23.86 0.60
C ALA A 272 9.97 22.95 -0.27
N THR A 273 10.13 21.70 0.16
CA THR A 273 10.83 20.65 -0.58
C THR A 273 9.88 19.91 -1.52
N ALA A 274 10.41 19.45 -2.64
CA ALA A 274 9.68 18.71 -3.67
C ALA A 274 10.44 17.44 -4.06
N PRO A 275 9.85 16.52 -4.86
CA PRO A 275 10.61 15.42 -5.45
C PRO A 275 11.90 15.96 -6.05
N GLY A 276 13.01 15.29 -5.73
CA GLY A 276 14.35 15.76 -6.06
C GLY A 276 15.15 16.38 -4.95
N SER A 277 14.53 17.17 -4.06
CA SER A 277 15.25 17.67 -2.90
C SER A 277 15.72 16.53 -1.97
N SER A 278 15.17 15.31 -2.13
CA SER A 278 15.61 14.09 -1.44
C SER A 278 17.12 13.87 -1.55
N GLY A 279 17.77 13.59 -0.42
CA GLY A 279 19.22 13.40 -0.30
C GLY A 279 20.02 14.70 -0.15
N GLY A 280 19.38 15.87 -0.26
CA GLY A 280 20.02 17.15 0.01
C GLY A 280 20.37 17.34 1.49
N PRO A 281 21.40 18.13 1.82
CA PRO A 281 21.79 18.36 3.21
C PRO A 281 20.77 19.26 3.91
N ILE A 282 20.52 18.95 5.20
CA ILE A 282 19.91 19.85 6.17
C ILE A 282 21.04 20.47 6.99
N ILE A 283 21.12 21.79 7.00
CA ILE A 283 22.27 22.56 7.50
C ILE A 283 21.83 23.47 8.66
N ASN A 284 22.64 23.55 9.71
CA ASN A 284 22.43 24.47 10.84
C ASN A 284 23.05 25.86 10.59
N ALA A 285 22.92 26.77 11.55
CA ALA A 285 23.50 28.12 11.49
C ALA A 285 25.03 28.16 11.34
N LYS A 286 25.73 27.10 11.77
CA LYS A 286 27.20 26.99 11.68
C LYS A 286 27.67 26.50 10.30
N GLY A 287 26.75 26.10 9.42
CA GLY A 287 27.10 25.49 8.13
C GLY A 287 27.38 23.99 8.22
N GLU A 288 27.02 23.35 9.32
CA GLU A 288 27.20 21.91 9.52
C GLU A 288 25.94 21.14 9.13
N VAL A 289 26.15 19.94 8.61
CA VAL A 289 25.08 19.00 8.26
C VAL A 289 24.52 18.40 9.53
N VAL A 290 23.23 18.65 9.76
CA VAL A 290 22.45 18.09 10.87
C VAL A 290 21.47 17.01 10.42
N GLY A 291 21.21 16.91 9.12
CA GLY A 291 20.40 15.84 8.56
C GLY A 291 20.47 15.73 7.04
N ILE A 292 19.71 14.78 6.50
CA ILE A 292 19.56 14.47 5.08
C ILE A 292 18.08 14.57 4.77
N ASN A 293 17.68 15.49 3.89
CA ASN A 293 16.29 15.65 3.50
C ASN A 293 15.75 14.36 2.84
N THR A 294 14.59 13.87 3.26
CA THR A 294 13.99 12.60 2.81
C THR A 294 12.53 12.80 2.38
N HIS A 295 11.81 11.72 2.12
CA HIS A 295 10.40 11.69 1.78
C HIS A 295 9.55 12.32 2.88
N GLY A 296 8.48 13.00 2.48
CA GLY A 296 7.52 13.58 3.44
C GLY A 296 6.53 12.54 3.98
N ILE A 297 5.82 12.91 5.04
CA ILE A 297 4.72 12.12 5.60
C ILE A 297 3.52 12.26 4.65
N SER A 298 3.17 11.20 3.93
CA SER A 298 1.93 11.12 3.14
C SER A 298 0.80 10.63 4.04
N SER A 299 0.30 11.52 4.90
CA SER A 299 -0.89 11.26 5.71
C SER A 299 -2.00 12.24 5.30
N PRO A 300 -3.28 11.82 5.26
CA PRO A 300 -4.40 12.75 5.09
C PRO A 300 -4.47 13.79 6.23
N TYR A 301 -3.73 13.59 7.32
CA TYR A 301 -3.60 14.50 8.44
C TYR A 301 -2.29 15.31 8.43
N SER A 302 -1.45 15.16 7.41
CA SER A 302 -0.18 15.90 7.29
C SER A 302 -0.45 17.35 6.90
N ASN A 303 0.03 18.30 7.69
CA ASN A 303 -0.07 19.74 7.42
C ASN A 303 1.08 20.25 6.53
N GLY A 304 1.50 19.44 5.55
CA GLY A 304 2.67 19.71 4.72
C GLY A 304 4.00 19.37 5.39
N ASP A 305 3.98 18.48 6.39
CA ASP A 305 5.19 18.04 7.10
C ASP A 305 6.08 17.19 6.18
N LYS A 306 7.36 17.56 6.17
CA LYS A 306 8.46 16.89 5.48
C LYS A 306 9.43 16.32 6.52
N MET A 307 10.25 15.36 6.10
CA MET A 307 11.18 14.70 7.01
C MET A 307 12.62 14.81 6.53
N GLY A 308 13.54 14.79 7.48
CA GLY A 308 14.96 14.61 7.30
C GLY A 308 15.46 13.48 8.20
N GLN A 309 16.37 12.66 7.70
CA GLN A 309 17.10 11.72 8.54
C GLN A 309 18.20 12.49 9.27
N ARG A 310 18.23 12.46 10.61
CA ARG A 310 19.28 13.13 11.39
C ARG A 310 20.65 12.52 11.07
N ALA A 311 21.68 13.37 11.03
CA ALA A 311 22.95 13.06 10.36
C ALA A 311 23.83 12.00 11.06
N GLU A 312 23.47 11.49 12.24
CA GLU A 312 24.28 10.48 12.94
C GLU A 312 24.41 9.18 12.13
N VAL A 313 23.44 8.89 11.27
CA VAL A 313 23.47 7.75 10.34
C VAL A 313 24.63 7.83 9.34
N LEU A 314 25.20 9.01 9.11
CA LEU A 314 26.40 9.15 8.29
C LEU A 314 27.63 8.63 9.03
N TYR A 315 27.72 8.80 10.34
CA TYR A 315 28.79 8.20 11.13
C TYR A 315 28.68 6.68 11.13
N ASP A 316 27.46 6.14 11.17
CA ASP A 316 27.18 4.71 11.03
C ASP A 316 27.70 4.21 9.67
N LEU A 317 27.31 4.87 8.58
CA LEU A 317 27.74 4.51 7.21
C LEU A 317 29.27 4.54 7.00
N LEU A 318 29.96 5.46 7.67
CA LEU A 318 31.42 5.61 7.60
C LEU A 318 32.18 4.53 8.40
N ALA A 319 31.51 3.84 9.34
CA ALA A 319 32.12 2.81 10.18
C ALA A 319 31.21 1.58 10.34
N ALA A 320 31.46 0.53 9.55
CA ALA A 320 30.59 -0.66 9.48
C ALA A 320 30.27 -1.32 10.83
N LEU A 321 31.25 -1.39 11.77
CA LEU A 321 31.00 -1.93 13.10
C LEU A 321 30.04 -1.05 13.92
N ARG A 322 30.12 0.28 13.76
CA ARG A 322 29.20 1.22 14.41
C ARG A 322 27.79 1.04 13.86
N GLU A 323 27.65 0.92 12.53
CA GLU A 323 26.37 0.66 11.87
C GLU A 323 25.67 -0.59 12.41
N GLU A 324 26.40 -1.70 12.55
CA GLU A 324 25.88 -2.95 13.13
C GLU A 324 25.42 -2.76 14.58
N ILE A 325 26.28 -2.16 15.43
CA ILE A 325 25.97 -1.90 16.84
C ILE A 325 24.73 -1.02 16.99
N GLN A 326 24.61 0.06 16.21
CA GLN A 326 23.47 0.98 16.30
C GLN A 326 22.16 0.30 15.89
N ILE A 327 22.17 -0.55 14.86
CA ILE A 327 21.00 -1.32 14.46
C ILE A 327 20.57 -2.28 15.57
N ASP A 328 21.51 -3.04 16.12
CA ASP A 328 21.19 -4.12 17.06
C ASP A 328 20.89 -3.64 18.48
N GLU A 329 21.55 -2.58 18.94
CA GLU A 329 21.45 -2.11 20.33
C GLU A 329 20.51 -0.91 20.50
N VAL A 330 20.30 -0.10 19.44
CA VAL A 330 19.51 1.14 19.52
C VAL A 330 18.25 1.05 18.68
N TYR A 331 18.38 0.96 17.37
CA TYR A 331 17.25 1.14 16.46
C TYR A 331 16.25 -0.03 16.52
N ALA A 332 16.70 -1.28 16.31
CA ALA A 332 15.79 -2.42 16.29
C ALA A 332 15.11 -2.69 17.65
N PRO A 333 15.77 -2.54 18.82
CA PRO A 333 15.11 -2.62 20.11
C PRO A 333 14.05 -1.52 20.31
N ASP A 334 14.34 -0.26 19.94
CA ASP A 334 13.35 0.83 19.99
C ASP A 334 12.13 0.50 19.13
N TRP A 335 12.35 0.05 17.88
CA TRP A 335 11.27 -0.29 16.97
C TRP A 335 10.37 -1.40 17.53
N ARG A 336 10.96 -2.48 18.05
CA ARG A 336 10.20 -3.58 18.65
C ARG A 336 9.40 -3.12 19.88
N ARG A 337 10.01 -2.28 20.73
CA ARG A 337 9.34 -1.71 21.91
C ARG A 337 8.13 -0.87 21.50
N ARG A 338 8.28 -0.02 20.47
CA ARG A 338 7.19 0.83 19.96
C ARG A 338 6.08 0.00 19.30
N LEU A 339 6.44 -1.00 18.51
CA LEU A 339 5.48 -1.93 17.90
C LEU A 339 4.67 -2.70 18.95
N ALA A 340 5.28 -3.02 20.09
CA ALA A 340 4.66 -3.80 21.17
C ALA A 340 3.40 -3.18 21.80
N ARG A 341 3.10 -1.90 21.52
CA ARG A 341 1.85 -1.26 21.95
C ARG A 341 0.61 -1.79 21.23
N TRP A 342 0.80 -2.37 20.04
CA TRP A 342 -0.28 -2.94 19.24
C TRP A 342 -0.33 -4.45 19.40
N LYS A 343 -1.41 -5.07 18.94
CA LYS A 343 -1.50 -6.53 18.90
C LYS A 343 -0.94 -7.06 17.59
N LYS A 344 -0.57 -8.34 17.55
CA LYS A 344 -0.03 -8.98 16.34
C LYS A 344 -1.15 -9.62 15.53
N ALA A 345 -1.18 -9.39 14.22
CA ALA A 345 -2.18 -9.96 13.32
C ALA A 345 -2.32 -11.49 13.45
N ARG A 346 -1.20 -12.20 13.65
CA ARG A 346 -1.18 -13.66 13.83
C ARG A 346 -2.05 -14.13 15.01
N GLU A 347 -2.15 -13.33 16.07
CA GLU A 347 -2.98 -13.61 17.24
C GLU A 347 -4.44 -13.19 16.99
N ILE A 348 -4.67 -12.10 16.24
CA ILE A 348 -5.99 -11.50 16.06
C ILE A 348 -6.83 -12.17 14.97
N VAL A 349 -6.24 -12.43 13.80
CA VAL A 349 -6.95 -12.91 12.60
C VAL A 349 -7.74 -14.22 12.84
N PRO A 350 -7.23 -15.22 13.60
CA PRO A 350 -8.02 -16.39 13.97
C PRO A 350 -9.31 -16.05 14.72
N TYR A 351 -9.22 -15.15 15.71
CA TYR A 351 -10.38 -14.70 16.49
C TYR A 351 -11.37 -13.89 15.64
N MET A 352 -10.87 -13.02 14.75
CA MET A 352 -11.70 -12.28 13.81
C MET A 352 -12.60 -13.23 13.01
N HIS A 353 -12.04 -14.27 12.39
CA HIS A 353 -12.83 -15.23 11.61
C HIS A 353 -13.81 -16.03 12.47
N TYR A 354 -13.42 -16.39 13.70
CA TYR A 354 -14.31 -17.07 14.64
C TYR A 354 -15.51 -16.20 15.05
N TYR A 355 -15.29 -14.93 15.40
CA TYR A 355 -16.35 -14.01 15.81
C TYR A 355 -17.22 -13.58 14.62
N LEU A 356 -16.63 -13.35 13.45
CA LEU A 356 -17.39 -13.04 12.23
C LEU A 356 -18.40 -14.15 11.90
N SER A 357 -18.03 -15.42 12.11
CA SER A 357 -18.95 -16.56 11.91
C SER A 357 -20.14 -16.62 12.89
N ARG A 358 -20.10 -15.84 13.97
CA ARG A 358 -21.13 -15.75 15.00
C ARG A 358 -21.90 -14.43 14.99
N LEU A 359 -21.49 -13.47 14.17
CA LEU A 359 -22.08 -12.14 14.13
C LEU A 359 -23.59 -12.18 13.87
N GLU A 360 -24.05 -13.11 13.02
CA GLU A 360 -25.48 -13.32 12.75
C GLU A 360 -26.26 -13.79 13.99
N LYS A 361 -25.60 -14.50 14.91
CA LYS A 361 -26.22 -15.03 16.14
C LYS A 361 -26.10 -14.07 17.32
N ASP A 362 -25.05 -13.25 17.36
CA ASP A 362 -24.81 -12.26 18.40
C ASP A 362 -24.30 -10.95 17.78
N SER A 363 -25.23 -10.03 17.53
CA SER A 363 -24.93 -8.73 16.91
C SER A 363 -24.03 -7.85 17.77
N ARG A 364 -23.94 -8.07 19.09
CA ARG A 364 -23.08 -7.31 20.00
C ARG A 364 -21.59 -7.52 19.70
N LEU A 365 -21.25 -8.60 18.99
CA LEU A 365 -19.88 -8.86 18.53
C LEU A 365 -19.40 -7.79 17.53
N ALA A 366 -20.29 -7.01 16.92
CA ALA A 366 -19.92 -5.87 16.09
C ALA A 366 -19.14 -4.79 16.86
N ASP A 367 -19.45 -4.62 18.15
CA ASP A 367 -18.86 -3.58 19.01
C ASP A 367 -17.67 -4.09 19.82
N LEU A 368 -17.41 -5.41 19.82
CA LEU A 368 -16.28 -6.00 20.51
C LEU A 368 -14.98 -5.55 19.83
N LYS A 369 -14.13 -4.85 20.58
CA LYS A 369 -12.81 -4.40 20.11
C LYS A 369 -11.77 -5.50 20.24
N VAL A 370 -10.71 -5.41 19.44
CA VAL A 370 -9.54 -6.30 19.53
C VAL A 370 -8.96 -6.33 20.95
N GLY A 371 -8.79 -5.17 21.58
CA GLY A 371 -8.27 -5.08 22.96
C GLY A 371 -9.19 -5.66 24.04
N GLY A 372 -10.47 -5.91 23.72
CA GLY A 372 -11.46 -6.46 24.64
C GLY A 372 -11.54 -7.99 24.64
N VAL A 373 -10.79 -8.68 23.78
CA VAL A 373 -10.74 -10.14 23.73
C VAL A 373 -9.71 -10.65 24.74
N ASP A 374 -10.08 -11.69 25.50
CA ASP A 374 -9.15 -12.42 26.35
C ASP A 374 -8.36 -13.44 25.52
N TYR A 375 -7.09 -13.15 25.28
CA TYR A 375 -6.17 -14.02 24.54
C TYR A 375 -5.41 -15.02 25.44
N GLU A 376 -5.51 -14.90 26.77
CA GLU A 376 -4.83 -15.77 27.72
C GLU A 376 -5.62 -17.06 27.94
N THR A 377 -6.94 -17.00 27.79
CA THR A 377 -7.80 -18.19 27.82
C THR A 377 -7.64 -19.01 26.53
N PRO A 378 -7.58 -20.36 26.60
CA PRO A 378 -7.53 -21.20 25.41
C PRO A 378 -8.63 -20.86 24.40
N PRO A 379 -8.30 -20.69 23.10
CA PRO A 379 -9.26 -20.25 22.12
C PRO A 379 -10.40 -21.27 21.97
N PRO A 380 -11.63 -20.82 21.68
CA PRO A 380 -12.79 -21.69 21.45
C PRO A 380 -12.75 -22.40 20.08
N PHE A 381 -11.58 -22.43 19.44
CA PHE A 381 -11.31 -23.04 18.15
C PHE A 381 -9.89 -23.61 18.16
N ARG A 382 -9.61 -24.56 17.27
CA ARG A 382 -8.24 -24.96 16.97
C ARG A 382 -7.73 -24.15 15.80
N ALA A 383 -6.49 -23.70 15.87
CA ALA A 383 -5.82 -22.95 14.82
C ALA A 383 -4.53 -23.63 14.40
N GLN A 384 -4.27 -23.64 13.10
CA GLN A 384 -2.98 -23.97 12.52
C GLN A 384 -2.57 -22.84 11.59
N ILE A 385 -1.40 -22.26 11.84
CA ILE A 385 -0.85 -21.14 11.07
C ILE A 385 0.47 -21.60 10.45
N VAL A 386 0.70 -21.22 9.20
CA VAL A 386 1.89 -21.56 8.43
C VAL A 386 2.45 -20.31 7.77
N ASP A 387 3.77 -20.16 7.88
CA ASP A 387 4.51 -19.14 7.15
C ASP A 387 4.78 -19.64 5.74
N LEU A 388 4.52 -18.78 4.75
CA LEU A 388 4.59 -19.16 3.36
C LEU A 388 5.47 -18.18 2.59
N LYS A 389 6.28 -18.75 1.71
CA LYS A 389 7.04 -17.99 0.72
C LYS A 389 6.40 -18.18 -0.63
N PHE A 390 6.13 -17.07 -1.29
CA PHE A 390 5.65 -17.07 -2.66
C PHE A 390 6.77 -17.47 -3.62
N ASP A 391 6.39 -18.13 -4.71
CA ASP A 391 7.28 -18.30 -5.86
C ASP A 391 7.42 -16.96 -6.59
N ALA A 392 8.45 -16.82 -7.42
CA ALA A 392 8.61 -15.66 -8.29
C ALA A 392 7.35 -15.37 -9.12
N ALA A 393 7.07 -14.07 -9.31
CA ALA A 393 5.90 -13.60 -10.04
C ALA A 393 5.81 -14.19 -11.45
N ARG A 394 4.57 -14.45 -11.90
CA ARG A 394 4.26 -15.02 -13.21
C ARG A 394 3.10 -14.27 -13.85
N GLU A 395 3.06 -14.23 -15.18
CA GLU A 395 1.95 -13.66 -15.96
C GLU A 395 0.65 -14.48 -15.85
N SER A 396 0.76 -15.77 -15.57
CA SER A 396 -0.38 -16.65 -15.35
C SER A 396 0.03 -17.88 -14.56
N TYR A 397 -0.95 -18.53 -13.92
CA TYR A 397 -0.75 -19.77 -13.17
C TYR A 397 -1.65 -20.89 -13.69
N THR A 398 -1.08 -22.06 -13.94
CA THR A 398 -1.84 -23.24 -14.37
C THR A 398 -2.03 -24.18 -13.20
N VAL A 399 -3.28 -24.45 -12.84
CA VAL A 399 -3.65 -25.41 -11.81
C VAL A 399 -3.79 -26.80 -12.45
N TYR A 400 -3.01 -27.75 -11.96
CA TYR A 400 -3.02 -29.13 -12.42
C TYR A 400 -3.96 -30.00 -11.56
N ALA A 401 -4.56 -31.02 -12.17
CA ALA A 401 -5.45 -31.96 -11.47
C ALA A 401 -5.03 -33.42 -11.66
N ALA A 402 -3.86 -33.76 -11.10
CA ALA A 402 -3.36 -35.13 -11.10
C ALA A 402 -4.30 -36.10 -10.36
N ASP A 403 -5.08 -35.62 -9.40
CA ASP A 403 -6.09 -36.38 -8.66
C ASP A 403 -7.32 -36.80 -9.50
N LEU A 404 -7.54 -36.13 -10.64
CA LEU A 404 -8.62 -36.45 -11.58
C LEU A 404 -8.13 -37.25 -12.80
N ALA A 405 -6.82 -37.42 -12.95
CA ALA A 405 -6.27 -38.23 -14.03
C ALA A 405 -6.72 -39.68 -13.84
N ALA A 406 -7.29 -40.28 -14.90
CA ALA A 406 -7.55 -41.72 -14.89
C ALA A 406 -6.23 -42.46 -14.60
N PRO A 407 -6.24 -43.55 -13.79
CA PRO A 407 -5.04 -44.35 -13.60
C PRO A 407 -4.53 -44.73 -14.99
N ALA A 408 -3.25 -44.45 -15.26
CA ALA A 408 -2.65 -44.74 -16.55
C ALA A 408 -2.99 -46.19 -16.91
N ILE A 409 -3.83 -46.38 -17.93
CA ILE A 409 -4.05 -47.71 -18.49
C ILE A 409 -2.67 -48.13 -18.98
N ALA A 410 -2.07 -49.11 -18.32
CA ALA A 410 -0.83 -49.70 -18.77
C ALA A 410 -1.09 -50.26 -20.16
N GLN A 411 -0.79 -49.47 -21.20
CA GLN A 411 -0.73 -50.02 -22.54
C GLN A 411 0.44 -51.00 -22.53
N PRO A 412 0.23 -52.28 -22.88
CA PRO A 412 1.34 -53.20 -23.00
C PRO A 412 2.31 -52.63 -24.03
N VAL A 413 3.54 -52.43 -23.59
CA VAL A 413 4.65 -51.94 -24.41
C VAL A 413 4.79 -52.89 -25.60
N ARG A 414 4.36 -52.45 -26.80
CA ARG A 414 4.94 -53.00 -28.01
C ARG A 414 6.33 -52.41 -28.12
N ALA A 415 7.32 -53.28 -27.90
CA ALA A 415 8.73 -52.97 -28.02
C ALA A 415 9.01 -52.36 -29.40
N ALA A 416 9.43 -51.10 -29.41
CA ALA A 416 10.21 -50.52 -30.49
C ALA A 416 11.29 -49.64 -29.85
N SER A 417 12.53 -50.04 -30.12
CA SER A 417 13.78 -49.51 -29.61
C SER A 417 14.04 -48.06 -30.00
N SER A 418 14.38 -47.21 -29.04
CA SER A 418 15.60 -46.38 -29.05
C SER A 418 15.66 -45.54 -27.78
N GLY A 419 16.84 -45.49 -27.18
CA GLY A 419 17.10 -44.99 -25.84
C GLY A 419 16.73 -43.52 -25.61
N GLY A 420 16.11 -43.28 -24.46
CA GLY A 420 15.89 -41.97 -23.87
C GLY A 420 15.26 -42.19 -22.50
N ALA A 421 15.82 -41.56 -21.46
CA ALA A 421 15.42 -41.74 -20.06
C ALA A 421 13.90 -41.77 -19.87
N ASN A 422 13.40 -42.77 -19.12
CA ASN A 422 12.01 -42.87 -18.67
C ASN A 422 11.65 -41.65 -17.83
N ARG A 423 11.21 -40.57 -18.50
CA ARG A 423 10.47 -39.49 -17.86
C ARG A 423 9.01 -39.97 -17.87
N LEU A 424 8.60 -40.63 -16.78
CA LEU A 424 7.19 -40.78 -16.44
C LEU A 424 6.64 -39.37 -16.18
N VAL A 425 6.38 -38.63 -17.25
CA VAL A 425 5.54 -37.43 -17.20
C VAL A 425 4.13 -37.98 -17.04
N ALA A 426 3.70 -38.17 -15.79
CA ALA A 426 2.28 -38.26 -15.49
C ALA A 426 1.66 -37.00 -16.11
N GLN A 427 0.92 -37.16 -17.21
CA GLN A 427 0.20 -36.10 -17.88
C GLN A 427 -0.90 -35.63 -16.92
N ALA A 428 -0.55 -34.80 -15.94
CA ALA A 428 -1.54 -34.10 -15.14
C ALA A 428 -2.24 -33.15 -16.11
N THR A 429 -3.51 -33.41 -16.41
CA THR A 429 -4.30 -32.56 -17.29
C THR A 429 -4.34 -31.15 -16.66
N PRO A 430 -3.94 -30.09 -17.38
CA PRO A 430 -4.14 -28.73 -16.90
C PRO A 430 -5.64 -28.49 -16.78
N LEU A 431 -6.12 -28.21 -15.57
CA LEU A 431 -7.55 -28.11 -15.30
C LEU A 431 -8.02 -26.66 -15.44
N PHE A 432 -7.22 -25.71 -14.94
CA PHE A 432 -7.52 -24.28 -15.00
C PHE A 432 -6.28 -23.45 -15.29
N ARG A 433 -6.46 -22.36 -16.04
CA ARG A 433 -5.45 -21.32 -16.21
C ARG A 433 -5.98 -20.03 -15.60
N LEU A 434 -5.24 -19.49 -14.64
CA LEU A 434 -5.48 -18.19 -14.02
C LEU A 434 -4.64 -17.16 -14.76
N PRO A 435 -5.26 -16.26 -15.55
CA PRO A 435 -4.54 -15.28 -16.38
C PRO A 435 -4.04 -14.07 -15.59
N GLN A 436 -4.24 -14.02 -14.28
CA GLN A 436 -3.82 -12.89 -13.46
C GLN A 436 -2.31 -12.93 -13.24
N ALA A 437 -1.64 -11.81 -13.47
CA ALA A 437 -0.25 -11.67 -13.11
C ALA A 437 -0.09 -11.62 -11.58
N GLY A 438 1.07 -12.04 -11.10
CA GLY A 438 1.45 -11.93 -9.69
C GLY A 438 2.11 -13.18 -9.17
N GLU A 439 2.22 -13.25 -7.86
CA GLU A 439 2.84 -14.38 -7.18
C GLU A 439 1.79 -15.37 -6.71
N TYR A 440 2.15 -16.64 -6.75
CA TYR A 440 1.24 -17.74 -6.43
C TYR A 440 1.89 -18.70 -5.44
N ARG A 441 1.08 -19.19 -4.50
CA ARG A 441 1.48 -20.25 -3.58
C ARG A 441 0.36 -21.27 -3.42
N GLU A 442 0.67 -22.52 -3.66
CA GLU A 442 -0.27 -23.63 -3.54
C GLU A 442 -0.06 -24.40 -2.23
N MET A 443 -1.16 -24.85 -1.62
CA MET A 443 -1.18 -25.73 -0.47
C MET A 443 -2.31 -26.75 -0.53
N ILE A 444 -2.09 -27.92 0.05
CA ILE A 444 -3.13 -28.92 0.27
C ILE A 444 -3.37 -29.05 1.77
N PHE A 445 -4.61 -28.82 2.18
CA PHE A 445 -5.08 -29.00 3.54
C PHE A 445 -5.80 -30.33 3.66
N ASP A 446 -5.48 -31.10 4.70
CA ASP A 446 -6.19 -32.32 5.05
C ASP A 446 -7.03 -32.05 6.30
N LEU A 447 -8.35 -32.02 6.16
CA LEU A 447 -9.29 -31.45 7.13
C LEU A 447 -10.30 -32.50 7.62
N PRO A 448 -10.57 -32.61 8.94
CA PRO A 448 -11.67 -33.43 9.47
C PRO A 448 -13.03 -33.02 8.86
N ALA A 449 -13.81 -33.99 8.39
CA ALA A 449 -15.08 -33.70 7.71
C ALA A 449 -16.24 -33.40 8.68
N ASP A 450 -16.09 -33.71 9.97
CA ASP A 450 -17.06 -33.48 11.04
C ASP A 450 -16.92 -32.10 11.70
N GLU A 451 -16.07 -31.25 11.15
CA GLU A 451 -15.78 -29.93 11.68
C GLU A 451 -15.97 -28.85 10.62
N GLN A 452 -16.31 -27.65 11.10
CA GLN A 452 -16.34 -26.46 10.28
C GLN A 452 -14.93 -25.88 10.23
N HIS A 453 -14.47 -25.50 9.03
CA HIS A 453 -13.16 -24.89 8.82
C HIS A 453 -13.28 -23.52 8.17
N ILE A 454 -12.36 -22.63 8.51
CA ILE A 454 -12.10 -21.40 7.76
C ILE A 454 -10.64 -21.39 7.37
N LEU A 455 -10.35 -21.49 6.07
CA LEU A 455 -9.04 -21.20 5.52
C LEU A 455 -8.90 -19.69 5.37
N TYR A 456 -7.76 -19.13 5.73
CA TYR A 456 -7.52 -17.70 5.62
C TYR A 456 -6.05 -17.39 5.33
N ALA A 457 -5.80 -16.15 4.94
CA ALA A 457 -4.47 -15.62 4.67
C ALA A 457 -4.40 -14.15 5.07
N PHE A 458 -3.21 -13.68 5.46
CA PHE A 458 -2.97 -12.28 5.76
C PHE A 458 -1.53 -11.92 5.38
N ASP A 459 -1.38 -10.78 4.71
CA ASP A 459 -0.09 -10.30 4.22
C ASP A 459 0.11 -8.83 4.61
N TYR A 460 0.77 -8.58 5.74
CA TYR A 460 1.09 -7.22 6.17
C TYR A 460 2.15 -6.60 5.26
N ALA A 461 1.98 -5.34 4.85
CA ALA A 461 2.93 -4.65 4.01
C ALA A 461 3.11 -3.18 4.43
N VAL A 462 4.35 -2.79 4.66
CA VAL A 462 4.74 -1.40 4.90
C VAL A 462 4.60 -0.58 3.61
N ASN A 463 4.43 0.73 3.73
CA ASN A 463 4.20 1.66 2.61
C ASN A 463 2.90 1.39 1.84
N THR A 464 1.89 0.79 2.50
CA THR A 464 0.55 0.60 1.93
C THR A 464 -0.49 1.41 2.69
N VAL A 465 -1.53 1.88 2.00
CA VAL A 465 -2.60 2.71 2.57
C VAL A 465 -3.34 2.00 3.71
N TYR A 466 -3.49 0.67 3.60
CA TYR A 466 -4.28 -0.12 4.55
C TYR A 466 -3.43 -0.92 5.54
N GLY A 467 -2.10 -0.87 5.43
CA GLY A 467 -1.18 -1.71 6.24
C GLY A 467 -1.20 -3.19 5.86
N PHE A 468 -1.72 -3.55 4.67
CA PHE A 468 -1.69 -4.92 4.16
C PHE A 468 -1.69 -4.94 2.63
N CYS A 469 -1.23 -6.05 2.09
CA CYS A 469 -1.38 -6.43 0.71
C CYS A 469 -2.66 -7.27 0.50
N PRO A 470 -3.55 -6.90 -0.42
CA PRO A 470 -4.71 -7.72 -0.73
C PRO A 470 -4.33 -9.07 -1.36
N ILE A 471 -4.85 -10.17 -0.80
CA ILE A 471 -4.61 -11.54 -1.28
C ILE A 471 -5.94 -12.17 -1.72
N ALA A 472 -5.90 -13.03 -2.75
CA ALA A 472 -7.00 -13.90 -3.12
C ALA A 472 -6.72 -15.37 -2.73
N ILE A 473 -7.75 -16.08 -2.28
CA ILE A 473 -7.70 -17.54 -2.09
C ILE A 473 -8.62 -18.18 -3.12
N HIS A 474 -8.04 -18.86 -4.10
CA HIS A 474 -8.77 -19.78 -4.97
C HIS A 474 -8.70 -21.17 -4.36
N TYR A 475 -9.77 -21.96 -4.42
CA TYR A 475 -9.74 -23.29 -3.80
C TYR A 475 -10.59 -24.31 -4.53
N ARG A 476 -10.20 -25.58 -4.39
CA ARG A 476 -11.01 -26.73 -4.78
C ARG A 476 -10.88 -27.86 -3.78
N GLU A 477 -11.90 -28.71 -3.74
CA GLU A 477 -11.80 -30.01 -3.08
C GLU A 477 -11.18 -31.02 -4.03
N LEU A 478 -10.17 -31.78 -3.57
CA LEU A 478 -9.56 -32.82 -4.40
C LEU A 478 -10.61 -33.90 -4.72
N GLY A 479 -10.59 -34.38 -5.96
CA GLY A 479 -11.63 -35.24 -6.52
C GLY A 479 -12.78 -34.47 -7.20
N LYS A 480 -12.78 -33.13 -7.16
CA LYS A 480 -13.74 -32.29 -7.89
C LYS A 480 -13.06 -31.51 -9.01
N ALA A 481 -13.78 -31.35 -10.12
CA ALA A 481 -13.35 -30.61 -11.30
C ALA A 481 -13.76 -29.12 -11.27
N GLU A 482 -14.07 -28.58 -10.10
CA GLU A 482 -14.52 -27.19 -9.91
C GLU A 482 -13.50 -26.43 -9.07
N LEU A 483 -13.10 -25.25 -9.54
CA LEU A 483 -12.25 -24.30 -8.81
C LEU A 483 -13.07 -23.05 -8.49
N ILE A 484 -13.15 -22.72 -7.21
CA ILE A 484 -13.86 -21.53 -6.73
C ILE A 484 -12.87 -20.38 -6.65
N LEU A 485 -13.20 -19.26 -7.30
CA LEU A 485 -12.33 -18.10 -7.36
C LEU A 485 -12.63 -17.12 -6.22
N GLY A 486 -11.62 -16.87 -5.38
CA GLY A 486 -11.66 -15.75 -4.44
C GLY A 486 -11.37 -14.41 -5.11
N ARG A 487 -11.82 -13.33 -4.45
CA ARG A 487 -11.44 -11.95 -4.80
C ARG A 487 -10.34 -11.46 -3.84
N PRO A 488 -9.42 -10.60 -4.29
CA PRO A 488 -8.45 -9.98 -3.41
C PRO A 488 -9.11 -9.20 -2.28
N SER A 489 -8.67 -9.42 -1.05
CA SER A 489 -9.10 -8.68 0.15
C SER A 489 -7.99 -8.70 1.20
N GLY A 490 -8.12 -7.95 2.30
CA GLY A 490 -7.05 -7.84 3.30
C GLY A 490 -6.82 -9.11 4.13
N SER A 491 -7.91 -9.80 4.48
CA SER A 491 -7.85 -11.13 5.11
C SER A 491 -8.85 -12.05 4.43
N PRO A 492 -8.58 -12.51 3.20
CA PRO A 492 -9.48 -13.39 2.48
C PRO A 492 -9.72 -14.67 3.27
N SER A 493 -10.91 -15.22 3.15
CA SER A 493 -11.22 -16.49 3.78
C SER A 493 -12.17 -17.35 2.98
N VAL A 494 -12.07 -18.66 3.21
CA VAL A 494 -12.89 -19.69 2.60
C VAL A 494 -13.50 -20.52 3.71
N LYS A 495 -14.83 -20.49 3.81
CA LYS A 495 -15.59 -21.32 4.73
C LYS A 495 -15.81 -22.71 4.12
N ILE A 496 -15.49 -23.75 4.87
CA ILE A 496 -15.72 -25.15 4.51
C ILE A 496 -16.62 -25.75 5.60
N GLU A 497 -17.86 -26.06 5.22
CA GLU A 497 -18.85 -26.61 6.15
C GLU A 497 -18.51 -28.05 6.56
N ALA A 498 -18.94 -28.41 7.77
CA ALA A 498 -18.95 -29.80 8.24
C ALA A 498 -20.00 -30.60 7.46
N THR A 499 -19.59 -31.64 6.73
CA THR A 499 -20.49 -32.42 5.88
C THR A 499 -20.33 -33.93 6.04
N GLY A 500 -19.38 -34.39 6.84
CA GLY A 500 -19.05 -35.81 6.99
C GLY A 500 -19.14 -36.32 8.42
N ALA A 501 -19.04 -37.64 8.56
CA ALA A 501 -18.99 -38.31 9.85
C ALA A 501 -17.58 -38.20 10.47
N ALA A 502 -17.51 -38.29 11.80
CA ALA A 502 -16.26 -38.31 12.56
C ALA A 502 -15.30 -39.37 12.01
N GLY A 503 -14.02 -39.01 11.89
CA GLY A 503 -12.97 -39.88 11.32
C GLY A 503 -12.86 -39.82 9.79
N THR A 504 -13.79 -39.16 9.09
CA THR A 504 -13.65 -38.89 7.65
C THR A 504 -12.81 -37.63 7.43
N ARG A 505 -11.99 -37.61 6.39
CA ARG A 505 -11.16 -36.46 6.03
C ARG A 505 -11.45 -35.94 4.63
N ARG A 506 -11.29 -34.63 4.44
CA ARG A 506 -11.44 -33.91 3.16
C ARG A 506 -10.13 -33.24 2.82
N ARG A 507 -9.71 -33.35 1.56
CA ARG A 507 -8.51 -32.67 1.09
C ARG A 507 -8.89 -31.47 0.25
N VAL A 508 -8.40 -30.30 0.61
CA VAL A 508 -8.67 -29.04 -0.07
C VAL A 508 -7.38 -28.47 -0.59
N GLN A 509 -7.33 -28.25 -1.90
CA GLN A 509 -6.26 -27.51 -2.56
C GLN A 509 -6.62 -26.03 -2.52
N ALA A 510 -5.77 -25.21 -1.90
CA ALA A 510 -5.89 -23.77 -1.88
C ALA A 510 -4.71 -23.15 -2.61
N LEU A 511 -4.99 -22.13 -3.41
CA LEU A 511 -4.04 -21.34 -4.15
C LEU A 511 -4.17 -19.88 -3.70
N PHE A 512 -3.12 -19.40 -3.05
CA PHE A 512 -2.97 -18.00 -2.64
C PHE A 512 -2.39 -17.22 -3.81
N HIS A 513 -3.03 -16.10 -4.16
CA HIS A 513 -2.60 -15.21 -5.24
C HIS A 513 -2.40 -13.79 -4.72
N ARG A 514 -1.21 -13.24 -5.01
CA ARG A 514 -0.78 -11.89 -4.65
C ARG A 514 -0.59 -11.03 -5.91
N PRO A 515 -1.49 -10.07 -6.21
CA PRO A 515 -1.60 -9.42 -7.51
C PRO A 515 -0.66 -8.21 -7.73
N ASN A 516 0.62 -8.28 -7.31
CA ASN A 516 1.61 -7.19 -7.26
C ASN A 516 1.33 -6.12 -6.19
N CYS A 517 1.91 -6.32 -5.02
CA CYS A 517 2.07 -5.32 -3.96
C CYS A 517 3.54 -5.32 -3.52
N ALA A 518 3.94 -4.39 -2.66
CA ALA A 518 5.25 -4.46 -2.01
C ALA A 518 5.40 -5.82 -1.33
N THR A 519 6.50 -6.53 -1.63
CA THR A 519 6.69 -7.91 -1.19
C THR A 519 6.92 -7.93 0.32
N SER A 520 5.92 -8.36 1.08
CA SER A 520 6.14 -8.68 2.49
C SER A 520 7.07 -9.88 2.60
N SER A 521 7.96 -9.81 3.58
CA SER A 521 8.87 -10.89 3.94
C SER A 521 8.22 -12.00 4.78
N ASP A 522 7.07 -11.74 5.42
CA ASP A 522 6.50 -12.59 6.47
C ASP A 522 4.98 -12.88 6.27
N PHE A 523 4.59 -13.30 5.05
CA PHE A 523 3.24 -13.78 4.72
C PHE A 523 2.86 -15.03 5.51
N PHE A 524 1.62 -15.08 6.04
CA PHE A 524 1.07 -16.29 6.65
C PHE A 524 -0.32 -16.65 6.14
N ALA A 525 -0.59 -17.96 6.14
CA ALA A 525 -1.92 -18.53 5.96
C ALA A 525 -2.27 -19.43 7.14
N GLY A 526 -3.54 -19.73 7.31
CA GLY A 526 -3.96 -20.63 8.35
C GLY A 526 -5.31 -21.27 8.12
N VAL A 527 -5.64 -22.19 9.02
CA VAL A 527 -6.95 -22.79 9.16
C VAL A 527 -7.38 -22.71 10.62
N ILE A 528 -8.61 -22.23 10.85
CA ILE A 528 -9.29 -22.43 12.12
C ILE A 528 -10.41 -23.45 11.98
N SER A 529 -10.67 -24.19 13.05
CA SER A 529 -11.67 -25.25 13.07
C SER A 529 -12.39 -25.36 14.41
N TRP A 530 -13.66 -25.73 14.37
CA TRP A 530 -14.46 -26.08 15.55
C TRP A 530 -15.57 -27.06 15.17
N LYS A 531 -16.08 -27.78 16.18
CA LYS A 531 -17.27 -28.61 16.00
C LYS A 531 -18.51 -27.72 15.92
N PRO A 532 -19.40 -27.93 14.93
CA PRO A 532 -20.63 -27.17 14.85
C PRO A 532 -21.52 -27.46 16.08
N GLU A 533 -22.27 -26.45 16.53
CA GLU A 533 -23.21 -26.56 17.66
C GLU A 533 -24.30 -27.62 17.40
N THR A 534 -24.68 -27.79 16.13
CA THR A 534 -25.59 -28.84 15.67
C THR A 534 -24.81 -29.81 14.80
N PRO A 535 -24.82 -31.14 15.08
CA PRO A 535 -24.20 -32.11 14.20
C PRO A 535 -24.75 -31.97 12.77
N PRO A 536 -23.93 -32.14 11.73
CA PRO A 536 -24.46 -32.18 10.37
C PRO A 536 -25.54 -33.27 10.32
N GLY A 537 -26.78 -32.88 10.01
CA GLY A 537 -27.85 -33.83 9.77
C GLY A 537 -27.42 -34.80 8.67
N PRO A 538 -27.92 -36.06 8.65
CA PRO A 538 -27.62 -36.97 7.56
C PRO A 538 -27.90 -36.24 6.25
N ALA A 539 -26.89 -36.18 5.37
CA ALA A 539 -26.98 -35.50 4.09
C ALA A 539 -28.34 -35.84 3.50
N LYS A 540 -29.21 -34.84 3.29
CA LYS A 540 -30.54 -35.08 2.74
C LYS A 540 -30.31 -35.83 1.42
N THR A 541 -30.56 -37.13 1.44
CA THR A 541 -30.44 -38.06 0.33
C THR A 541 -31.52 -37.80 -0.71
N ALA A 542 -31.95 -36.55 -0.90
CA ALA A 542 -32.81 -36.17 -2.00
C ALA A 542 -32.00 -36.19 -3.30
N ALA A 543 -30.82 -35.55 -3.33
CA ALA A 543 -30.01 -35.47 -4.56
C ALA A 543 -29.41 -36.83 -4.99
N ALA A 544 -29.06 -37.71 -4.04
CA ALA A 544 -28.54 -39.04 -4.37
C ALA A 544 -29.64 -40.00 -4.84
N VAL A 545 -30.85 -39.92 -4.27
CA VAL A 545 -32.01 -40.72 -4.71
C VAL A 545 -32.54 -40.21 -6.06
N GLU A 546 -32.49 -38.90 -6.30
CA GLU A 546 -32.90 -38.27 -7.55
C GLU A 546 -31.91 -38.57 -8.70
N ALA A 547 -30.60 -38.59 -8.42
CA ALA A 547 -29.58 -39.04 -9.38
C ALA A 547 -29.63 -40.56 -9.66
N LEU A 548 -30.04 -41.38 -8.67
CA LEU A 548 -30.24 -42.81 -8.86
C LEU A 548 -31.52 -43.09 -9.69
N LEU A 549 -32.59 -42.32 -9.45
CA LEU A 549 -33.84 -42.38 -10.22
C LEU A 549 -33.67 -41.84 -11.66
N GLN A 550 -32.85 -40.82 -11.87
CA GLN A 550 -32.47 -40.33 -13.21
C GLN A 550 -31.56 -41.31 -13.96
N ARG A 551 -30.69 -42.06 -13.27
CA ARG A 551 -29.87 -43.11 -13.92
C ARG A 551 -30.65 -44.38 -14.24
N ALA A 552 -31.66 -44.73 -13.43
CA ALA A 552 -32.53 -45.89 -13.70
C ALA A 552 -33.53 -45.63 -14.84
N SER A 553 -33.87 -44.38 -15.13
CA SER A 553 -34.88 -44.01 -16.14
C SER A 553 -34.35 -43.89 -17.59
N CYS A 554 -33.03 -44.01 -17.80
CA CYS A 554 -32.43 -44.03 -19.15
C CYS A 554 -32.20 -45.44 -19.72
N ALA A 555 -32.64 -46.49 -19.02
CA ALA A 555 -32.55 -47.87 -19.51
C ALA A 555 -33.77 -48.31 -20.35
N VAL A 556 -34.80 -47.47 -20.51
CA VAL A 556 -36.03 -47.83 -21.23
C VAL A 556 -36.39 -46.79 -22.29
N GLY A 557 -35.65 -46.81 -23.41
CA GLY A 557 -36.07 -46.27 -24.71
C GLY A 557 -36.26 -44.75 -24.85
N ALA A 558 -35.82 -44.20 -25.99
CA ALA A 558 -35.82 -42.76 -26.29
C ALA A 558 -37.21 -42.08 -26.25
N GLU A 559 -38.31 -42.83 -26.45
CA GLU A 559 -39.67 -42.27 -26.41
C GLU A 559 -40.20 -42.01 -24.98
N GLY A 560 -39.72 -42.74 -23.96
CA GLY A 560 -40.12 -42.54 -22.57
C GLY A 560 -39.56 -41.25 -21.96
N CYS A 561 -38.35 -40.89 -22.38
CA CYS A 561 -37.61 -39.74 -21.84
C CYS A 561 -38.20 -38.38 -22.31
N VAL A 562 -38.67 -38.31 -23.55
CA VAL A 562 -39.29 -37.09 -24.12
C VAL A 562 -40.66 -36.78 -23.48
N ARG A 563 -41.41 -37.81 -23.08
CA ARG A 563 -42.75 -37.65 -22.49
C ARG A 563 -42.69 -37.15 -21.04
N MET A 564 -41.68 -37.55 -20.26
CA MET A 564 -41.47 -37.05 -18.89
C MET A 564 -40.84 -35.65 -18.84
N LEU A 565 -39.95 -35.31 -19.78
CA LEU A 565 -39.39 -33.95 -19.89
C LEU A 565 -40.48 -32.92 -20.22
N LYS A 566 -41.47 -33.26 -21.07
CA LYS A 566 -42.62 -32.39 -21.33
C LYS A 566 -43.53 -32.17 -20.11
N ALA A 567 -43.70 -33.18 -19.25
CA ALA A 567 -44.50 -33.05 -18.03
C ALA A 567 -43.80 -32.18 -16.97
N SER A 568 -42.48 -32.24 -16.88
CA SER A 568 -41.66 -31.46 -15.94
C SER A 568 -41.54 -29.99 -16.35
N PHE A 569 -41.56 -29.69 -17.66
CA PHE A 569 -41.62 -28.31 -18.16
C PHE A 569 -43.00 -27.66 -17.98
N ALA A 570 -44.09 -28.45 -18.00
CA ALA A 570 -45.44 -27.93 -17.79
C ALA A 570 -45.73 -27.56 -16.32
N SER A 571 -45.11 -28.23 -15.35
CA SER A 571 -45.24 -27.85 -13.92
C SER A 571 -44.42 -26.61 -13.56
N ALA A 572 -43.27 -26.39 -14.22
CA ALA A 572 -42.45 -25.20 -14.03
C ALA A 572 -43.08 -23.91 -14.62
N ALA A 573 -43.91 -24.03 -15.66
CA ALA A 573 -44.59 -22.90 -16.29
C ALA A 573 -45.78 -22.34 -15.47
N GLY A 574 -46.29 -23.09 -14.49
CA GLY A 574 -47.39 -22.66 -13.61
C GLY A 574 -46.98 -21.85 -12.38
N ALA A 575 -45.68 -21.70 -12.10
CA ALA A 575 -45.17 -21.05 -10.89
C ALA A 575 -44.69 -19.59 -11.10
N HIS A 576 -44.82 -19.05 -12.31
CA HIS A 576 -44.47 -17.66 -12.64
C HIS A 576 -45.68 -16.87 -13.17
N THR A 577 -46.69 -16.71 -12.33
CA THR A 577 -47.68 -15.63 -12.48
C THR A 577 -48.09 -15.13 -11.10
N GLU A 578 -47.28 -14.25 -10.51
CA GLU A 578 -47.78 -13.12 -9.71
C GLU A 578 -46.65 -12.09 -9.55
N ALA A 579 -46.92 -10.90 -10.09
CA ALA A 579 -46.06 -9.73 -10.01
C ALA A 579 -46.65 -8.77 -8.98
N SER A 580 -45.89 -8.38 -7.96
CA SER A 580 -46.09 -7.10 -7.26
C SER A 580 -44.85 -6.72 -6.43
N ALA A 581 -44.60 -5.41 -6.35
CA ALA A 581 -43.60 -4.69 -5.56
C ALA A 581 -42.16 -4.63 -6.11
N VAL A 582 -41.98 -3.82 -7.16
CA VAL A 582 -40.73 -3.09 -7.41
C VAL A 582 -40.83 -1.78 -6.64
N ASP A 583 -40.02 -1.60 -5.59
CA ASP A 583 -39.79 -0.27 -5.01
C ASP A 583 -38.31 0.09 -5.13
N ARG A 584 -38.07 1.28 -5.68
CA ARG A 584 -36.76 1.78 -6.09
C ARG A 584 -36.04 2.37 -4.87
N PHE A 585 -34.95 1.74 -4.43
CA PHE A 585 -34.01 2.38 -3.50
C PHE A 585 -33.07 3.32 -4.26
N VAL A 586 -33.27 4.62 -4.06
CA VAL A 586 -32.33 5.70 -4.37
C VAL A 586 -31.35 5.83 -3.20
N PRO A 587 -30.04 6.04 -3.43
CA PRO A 587 -29.08 6.24 -2.35
C PRO A 587 -29.30 7.62 -1.71
N VAL A 588 -29.70 7.65 -0.43
CA VAL A 588 -29.74 8.86 0.38
C VAL A 588 -28.37 9.01 1.05
N VAL A 589 -27.60 10.00 0.59
CA VAL A 589 -26.45 10.55 1.31
C VAL A 589 -27.02 11.54 2.33
N SER A 590 -26.88 11.23 3.62
CA SER A 590 -27.18 12.18 4.70
C SER A 590 -25.87 12.58 5.38
N ILE A 591 -25.47 13.82 5.14
CA ILE A 591 -24.44 14.56 5.89
C ILE A 591 -25.10 15.07 7.17
N PRO A 592 -24.54 14.87 8.37
CA PRO A 592 -25.01 15.56 9.55
C PRO A 592 -24.57 17.03 9.48
N ALA A 593 -25.54 17.93 9.55
CA ALA A 593 -25.31 19.35 9.78
C ALA A 593 -24.76 19.56 11.20
N ALA A 594 -23.80 20.48 11.30
CA ALA A 594 -23.38 21.09 12.55
C ALA A 594 -24.54 21.94 13.11
N ASP A 595 -24.79 21.83 14.42
CA ASP A 595 -25.52 22.84 15.18
C ASP A 595 -24.68 23.27 16.38
N GLU A 596 -24.30 24.54 16.35
CA GLU A 596 -23.94 25.33 17.53
C GLU A 596 -25.20 25.93 18.17
N ALA A 597 -25.12 26.08 19.49
CA ALA A 597 -25.88 26.97 20.37
C ALA A 597 -27.21 26.47 20.99
N SER A 598 -27.16 26.05 22.26
CA SER A 598 -27.44 26.96 23.39
C SER A 598 -27.46 26.25 24.76
N ARG A 599 -26.37 26.37 25.52
CA ARG A 599 -26.32 26.83 26.92
C ARG A 599 -24.89 26.79 27.47
#